data_AF-A0A9E5MZ64-F1
#
_entry.id   AF-A0A9E5MZ64-F1
#
_cell.length_a   1.000
_cell.length_b   1.000
_cell.length_c   1.000
_cell.angle_alpha   90.00
_cell.angle_beta   90.00
_cell.angle_gamma   90.00
#
_symmetry.space_group_name_H-M   'P 1'
#
loop_
_entity.id
_entity.type
_entity.pdbx_description
1 polymer ?
#
loop_
_entity_poly.entity_id
_entity_poly.type
_entity_poly.pdbx_seq_one_letter_code
_entity_poly.pdbx_strand_id
1 'polypeptide(L)'
;MHSCIYQGRVRHRRFQPADHRFSYNVFLMYLDLDELPALAGRGGYLSRRRFAPATFSRADHFGDGHQNLDRAVRDLVESRAGF
;
A
#
# COMPACT_ATOMS: atom_id res chain seq x y z
N MET A 1 -4.10 -3.03 -16.23
CA MET A 1 -3.09 -3.11 -15.16
C MET A 1 -2.66 -1.70 -14.85
N HIS A 2 -3.32 -1.09 -13.87
CA HIS A 2 -3.08 0.28 -13.40
C HIS A 2 -2.14 0.31 -12.19
N SER A 3 -1.96 -0.84 -11.52
CA SER A 3 -1.02 -1.00 -10.43
C SER A 3 0.44 -0.89 -10.89
N CYS A 4 1.29 -0.26 -10.09
CA CYS A 4 2.71 -0.10 -10.38
C CYS A 4 3.58 0.01 -9.11
N ILE A 5 4.89 -0.20 -9.28
CA ILE A 5 5.89 0.01 -8.23
C ILE A 5 6.67 1.26 -8.58
N TYR A 6 6.51 2.31 -7.78
CA TYR A 6 7.32 3.50 -7.83
C TYR A 6 8.63 3.26 -7.09
N GLN A 7 9.75 3.66 -7.69
CA GLN A 7 11.06 3.54 -7.09
C GLN A 7 11.67 4.92 -6.94
N GLY A 8 12.43 5.11 -5.85
CA GLY A 8 13.04 6.40 -5.58
C GLY A 8 14.14 6.30 -4.53
N ARG A 9 14.68 7.45 -4.16
CA ARG A 9 15.71 7.55 -3.13
C ARG A 9 15.29 8.57 -2.09
N VAL A 10 15.26 8.16 -0.83
CA VAL A 10 15.04 9.07 0.29
C VAL A 10 16.40 9.51 0.81
N ARG A 11 16.56 10.83 0.97
CA ARG A 11 17.72 11.45 1.60
C ARG A 11 17.30 12.03 2.94
N HIS A 12 17.89 11.51 4.02
CA HIS A 12 17.77 12.10 5.35
C HIS A 12 18.98 13.00 5.62
N ARG A 13 18.70 14.20 6.14
CA ARG A 13 19.72 15.16 6.55
C ARG A 13 19.30 15.81 7.85
N ARG A 14 20.07 15.59 8.91
CA ARG A 14 19.94 16.25 10.21
C ARG A 14 21.14 17.18 10.39
N PHE A 15 20.88 18.44 10.73
CA PHE A 15 21.93 19.46 10.86
C PHE A 15 22.44 19.64 12.30
N GLN A 16 21.63 19.30 13.31
CA GLN A 16 21.99 19.41 14.73
C GLN A 16 21.40 18.23 15.55
N PRO A 17 22.03 17.82 16.65
CA PRO A 17 23.29 18.36 17.22
C PRO A 17 24.57 17.94 16.48
N ALA A 18 24.52 16.91 15.63
CA ALA A 18 25.61 16.51 14.73
C ALA A 18 25.08 16.37 13.29
N ASP A 19 25.93 16.62 12.30
CA ASP A 19 25.58 16.51 10.88
C ASP A 19 25.50 15.03 10.47
N HIS A 20 24.28 14.51 10.35
CA HIS A 20 24.02 13.14 9.91
C HIS A 20 23.32 13.18 8.55
N ARG A 21 23.92 12.51 7.57
CA ARG A 21 23.39 12.41 6.21
C ARG A 21 23.37 10.96 5.79
N PHE A 22 22.21 10.50 5.36
CA PHE A 22 22.02 9.15 4.87
C PHE A 22 21.10 9.17 3.66
N SER A 23 21.33 8.26 2.71
CA SER A 23 20.48 8.10 1.54
C SER A 23 20.29 6.62 1.27
N TYR A 24 19.06 6.22 0.99
CA TYR A 24 18.72 4.84 0.69
C TYR A 24 17.62 4.75 -0.35
N ASN A 25 17.61 3.62 -1.05
CA ASN A 25 16.59 3.32 -2.04
C ASN A 25 15.30 2.94 -1.33
N VAL A 26 14.18 3.43 -1.86
CA VAL A 26 12.83 3.08 -1.42
C VAL A 26 12.02 2.67 -2.62
N PHE A 27 10.96 1.91 -2.36
CA PHE A 27 9.89 1.70 -3.32
C PHE A 27 8.54 1.92 -2.63
N LEU A 28 7.55 2.31 -3.42
CA LEU A 28 6.16 2.48 -3.00
C LEU A 28 5.27 1.73 -4.00
N MET A 29 4.32 0.97 -3.47
CA MET A 29 3.35 0.25 -4.29
C MET A 29 2.10 1.10 -4.45
N TYR A 30 1.74 1.38 -5.69
CA TYR A 30 0.44 1.93 -6.04
C TYR A 30 -0.39 0.79 -6.59
N LEU A 31 -1.41 0.39 -5.83
CA LEU A 31 -2.24 -0.76 -6.16
C LEU A 31 -3.65 -0.28 -6.43
N ASP A 32 -4.16 -0.65 -7.61
CA ASP A 32 -5.57 -0.54 -7.90
C ASP A 32 -6.33 -1.57 -7.07
N LEU A 33 -7.36 -1.12 -6.34
CA LEU A 33 -8.10 -1.96 -5.42
C LEU A 33 -8.92 -3.03 -6.15
N ASP A 34 -9.35 -2.76 -7.38
CA ASP A 34 -10.08 -3.74 -8.21
C ASP A 34 -9.15 -4.85 -8.72
N GLU A 35 -7.84 -4.58 -8.80
CA GLU A 35 -6.82 -5.55 -9.23
C GLU A 35 -6.30 -6.43 -8.08
N LEU A 36 -6.53 -6.03 -6.81
CA LEU A 36 -6.03 -6.73 -5.62
C LEU A 36 -6.37 -8.24 -5.57
N PRO A 37 -7.60 -8.70 -5.89
CA PRO A 37 -7.92 -10.13 -5.86
C PRO A 37 -7.05 -10.94 -6.83
N ALA A 38 -6.74 -10.38 -8.00
CA ALA A 38 -5.89 -11.01 -9.00
C ALA A 38 -4.40 -10.98 -8.58
N LEU A 39 -3.94 -9.84 -8.06
CA LEU A 39 -2.56 -9.63 -7.61
C LEU A 39 -2.19 -10.50 -6.40
N ALA A 40 -3.06 -10.55 -5.38
CA ALA A 40 -2.79 -11.27 -4.14
C ALA A 40 -3.15 -12.77 -4.20
N GLY A 41 -3.89 -13.20 -5.24
CA GLY A 41 -4.43 -14.55 -5.40
C GLY A 41 -3.46 -15.58 -6.00
N ARG A 42 -2.45 -15.16 -6.78
CA ARG A 42 -1.53 -16.08 -7.48
C ARG A 42 -0.08 -15.86 -7.08
N GLY A 43 0.39 -16.62 -6.08
CA GLY A 43 1.80 -17.08 -5.91
C GLY A 43 2.98 -16.12 -6.13
N GLY A 44 2.75 -14.82 -6.27
CA GLY A 44 3.75 -13.82 -6.59
C GLY A 44 4.33 -13.16 -5.35
N TYR A 45 5.11 -12.11 -5.57
CA TYR A 45 5.77 -11.34 -4.51
C TYR A 45 4.77 -10.66 -3.56
N LEU A 46 3.56 -10.34 -4.04
CA LEU A 46 2.42 -9.88 -3.24
C LEU A 46 1.43 -11.03 -3.08
N SER A 47 1.21 -11.48 -1.84
CA SER A 47 0.30 -12.60 -1.58
C SER A 47 -0.47 -12.42 -0.28
N ARG A 48 -1.47 -13.27 -0.05
CA ARG A 48 -2.13 -13.41 1.25
C ARG A 48 -1.43 -14.43 2.16
N ARG A 49 -0.32 -15.03 1.70
CA ARG A 49 0.45 -16.03 2.45
C ARG A 49 1.31 -15.36 3.52
N ARG A 50 1.39 -15.97 4.70
CA ARG A 50 2.16 -15.48 5.86
C ARG A 50 3.67 -15.32 5.63
N PHE A 51 4.23 -16.03 4.66
CA PHE A 51 5.66 -16.00 4.31
C PHE A 51 5.91 -15.50 2.88
N ALA A 52 5.17 -14.48 2.45
CA ALA A 52 5.42 -13.81 1.17
C ALA A 52 6.34 -12.60 1.35
N PRO A 53 7.14 -12.23 0.32
CA PRO A 53 7.97 -11.02 0.35
C PRO A 53 7.19 -9.74 0.67
N ALA A 54 5.94 -9.66 0.19
CA ALA A 54 4.96 -8.67 0.58
C ALA A 54 3.61 -9.34 0.83
N THR A 55 2.93 -8.95 1.91
CA THR A 55 1.62 -9.48 2.26
C THR A 55 0.58 -8.37 2.23
N PHE A 56 -0.56 -8.63 1.57
CA PHE A 56 -1.73 -7.77 1.68
C PHE A 56 -2.77 -8.43 2.59
N SER A 57 -3.08 -7.78 3.71
CA SER A 57 -4.12 -8.19 4.65
C SER A 57 -5.28 -7.19 4.60
N ARG A 58 -6.48 -7.69 4.27
CA ARG A 58 -7.69 -6.86 4.24
C ARG A 58 -8.03 -6.28 5.62
N ALA A 59 -7.67 -6.97 6.70
CA ALA A 59 -7.94 -6.54 8.08
C ALA A 59 -7.10 -5.32 8.51
N ASP A 60 -6.00 -5.03 7.82
CA ASP A 60 -5.10 -3.92 8.17
C ASP A 60 -5.58 -2.59 7.56
N HIS A 61 -6.66 -2.62 6.78
CA HIS A 61 -7.16 -1.50 5.99
C HIS A 61 -8.58 -1.10 6.43
N PHE A 62 -9.00 0.11 6.05
CA PHE A 62 -10.25 0.74 6.48
C PHE A 62 -11.52 -0.13 6.25
N GLY A 63 -12.48 -0.03 7.17
CA GLY A 63 -13.78 -0.69 7.08
C GLY A 63 -13.79 -2.14 7.57
N ASP A 64 -14.88 -2.85 7.29
CA ASP A 64 -15.02 -4.26 7.65
C ASP A 64 -14.06 -5.15 6.81
N GLY A 65 -13.30 -6.00 7.49
CA GLY A 65 -12.37 -6.95 6.89
C GLY A 65 -13.04 -7.99 5.98
N HIS A 66 -14.37 -8.16 6.09
CA HIS A 66 -15.16 -9.03 5.22
C HIS A 66 -15.70 -8.34 3.97
N GLN A 67 -15.70 -7.00 3.92
CA GLN A 67 -16.12 -6.23 2.76
C GLN A 67 -14.95 -6.01 1.80
N ASN A 68 -15.21 -5.84 0.49
CA ASN A 68 -14.18 -5.37 -0.44
C ASN A 68 -13.70 -3.96 -0.02
N LEU A 69 -12.38 -3.73 -0.03
CA LEU A 69 -11.78 -2.45 0.36
C LEU A 69 -12.20 -1.30 -0.57
N ASP A 70 -12.29 -1.54 -1.88
CA ASP A 70 -12.76 -0.53 -2.84
C ASP A 70 -14.14 0.00 -2.44
N ARG A 71 -15.09 -0.92 -2.24
CA ARG A 71 -16.44 -0.58 -1.81
C ARG A 71 -16.46 0.16 -0.47
N ALA A 72 -15.73 -0.32 0.53
CA ALA A 72 -15.68 0.32 1.85
C ALA A 72 -15.18 1.77 1.77
N VAL A 73 -14.20 2.04 0.90
CA VAL A 73 -13.65 3.39 0.69
C VAL A 73 -14.64 4.27 -0.08
N ARG A 74 -15.29 3.75 -1.12
CA ARG A 74 -16.31 4.50 -1.87
C ARG A 74 -17.49 4.87 -0.99
N ASP A 75 -18.02 3.92 -0.22
CA ASP A 75 -19.12 4.14 0.74
C ASP A 75 -18.73 5.25 1.75
N LEU A 76 -17.47 5.26 2.23
CA LEU A 76 -16.96 6.32 3.10
C LEU A 76 -16.91 7.67 2.40
N VAL A 77 -16.38 7.73 1.17
CA VAL A 77 -16.27 8.97 0.40
C VAL A 77 -17.66 9.54 0.14
N GLU A 78 -18.60 8.72 -0.31
CA GLU A 78 -20.01 9.09 -0.50
C GLU A 78 -20.60 9.65 0.80
N SER A 79 -20.41 8.96 1.93
CA SER A 79 -20.95 9.40 3.23
C SER A 79 -20.40 10.76 3.71
N ARG A 80 -19.17 11.13 3.33
CA ARG A 80 -18.51 12.35 3.81
C ARG A 80 -18.57 13.51 2.83
N ALA A 81 -18.57 13.21 1.53
CA ALA A 81 -18.51 14.21 0.48
C ALA A 81 -19.85 14.43 -0.22
N GLY A 82 -20.82 13.51 -0.07
CA GLY A 82 -22.19 13.65 -0.58
C GLY A 82 -22.31 13.58 -2.10
N PHE A 83 -21.38 12.92 -2.78
CA PHE A 83 -21.43 12.63 -4.22
C PHE A 83 -21.99 11.24 -4.49
#